data_AF-A0A524GJ68-F1
#
_entry.id   AF-A0A524GJ68-F1
#
_cell.length_a   1.000
_cell.length_b   1.000
_cell.length_c   1.000
_cell.angle_alpha   90.00
_cell.angle_beta   90.00
_cell.angle_gamma   90.00
#
_symmetry.space_group_name_H-M   'P 1'
#
loop_
_entity.id
_entity.type
_entity.pdbx_description
1 polymer ?
#
loop_
_entity_poly.entity_id
_entity_poly.type
_entity_poly.pdbx_seq_one_letter_code
_entity_poly.pdbx_strand_id
1 'polypeptide(L)' 'MKNCILYLNRLSLFLNKALVGIAGTVLVLMVALACANVALRSFGYPIKGTFELIGFFGAIVAAFALGITQVNKQHIA' A
#
# COMPACT_ATOMS: atom_id res chain seq x y z
N MET A 1 29.34 -14.48 -11.62
CA MET A 1 28.78 -13.29 -10.94
C MET A 1 27.47 -12.78 -11.56
N LYS A 2 27.34 -12.70 -12.90
CA LYS A 2 26.13 -12.21 -13.60
C LYS A 2 24.84 -12.99 -13.27
N ASN A 3 24.92 -14.31 -13.08
CA ASN A 3 23.74 -15.15 -12.79
C ASN A 3 23.12 -14.87 -11.41
N CYS A 4 23.94 -14.50 -10.41
CA CYS A 4 23.48 -14.16 -9.06
C CYS A 4 22.68 -12.84 -9.08
N ILE A 5 23.17 -11.84 -9.82
CA ILE A 5 22.50 -10.55 -10.01
C ILE A 5 21.16 -10.73 -10.73
N LEU A 6 21.10 -11.61 -11.74
CA LEU A 6 19.87 -11.90 -12.47
C LEU A 6 18.80 -12.52 -11.56
N TYR A 7 19.21 -13.44 -10.67
CA TYR A 7 18.32 -14.07 -9.70
C TYR A 7 17.76 -13.07 -8.69
N LEU A 8 18.60 -12.21 -8.12
CA LEU A 8 18.18 -11.19 -7.17
C LEU A 8 17.21 -10.19 -7.81
N ASN A 9 17.49 -9.75 -9.05
CA ASN A 9 16.61 -8.82 -9.75
C ASN A 9 15.22 -9.45 -10.05
N ARG A 10 15.19 -10.71 -10.48
CA ARG A 10 13.94 -11.44 -10.72
C ARG A 10 13.13 -11.60 -9.44
N LEU A 11 13.79 -11.93 -8.33
CA LEU A 11 13.14 -12.04 -7.02
C LEU A 11 12.58 -10.69 -6.56
N SER A 12 13.38 -9.63 -6.64
CA SER A 12 12.96 -8.27 -6.28
C SER A 12 11.77 -7.79 -7.11
N LEU A 13 11.75 -8.03 -8.41
CA LEU A 13 10.62 -7.66 -9.29
C LEU A 13 9.35 -8.43 -8.93
N PHE A 14 9.47 -9.73 -8.65
CA PHE A 14 8.34 -10.56 -8.25
C PHE A 14 7.75 -10.11 -6.90
N LEU A 15 8.60 -9.92 -5.88
CA LEU A 15 8.18 -9.42 -4.57
C LEU A 15 7.52 -8.06 -4.67
N ASN A 16 8.13 -7.12 -5.39
CA ASN A 16 7.56 -5.78 -5.54
C ASN A 16 6.19 -5.77 -6.21
N LYS A 17 6.01 -6.60 -7.23
CA LYS A 17 4.72 -6.73 -7.93
C LYS A 17 3.65 -7.32 -7.01
N ALA A 18 4.00 -8.30 -6.19
CA ALA A 18 3.09 -8.85 -5.18
C ALA A 18 2.74 -7.80 -4.10
N LEU A 19 3.75 -7.10 -3.56
CA LEU A 19 3.57 -6.05 -2.55
C LEU A 19 2.69 -4.91 -3.06
N VAL A 20 2.88 -4.46 -4.31
CA VAL A 20 2.02 -3.46 -4.95
C VAL A 20 0.58 -3.94 -5.07
N GLY A 21 0.35 -5.20 -5.43
CA GLY A 21 -1.00 -5.75 -5.49
C GLY A 21 -1.69 -5.74 -4.12
N ILE A 22 -0.95 -6.09 -3.07
CA ILE A 22 -1.43 -6.02 -1.68
C ILE A 22 -1.67 -4.57 -1.28
N ALA A 23 -0.75 -3.65 -1.57
CA ALA A 23 -0.89 -2.22 -1.28
C ALA A 23 -2.15 -1.63 -1.93
N GLY A 24 -2.40 -1.94 -3.20
CA GLY A 24 -3.62 -1.51 -3.89
C GLY A 24 -4.89 -2.06 -3.24
N THR A 25 -4.88 -3.32 -2.80
CA THR A 25 -6.02 -3.92 -2.11
C THR A 25 -6.28 -3.24 -0.75
N VAL A 26 -5.23 -3.01 0.04
CA VAL A 26 -5.33 -2.30 1.33
C VAL A 26 -5.81 -0.86 1.12
N LEU A 27 -5.35 -0.19 0.07
CA LEU A 27 -5.80 1.17 -0.28
C LEU A 27 -7.30 1.21 -0.57
N VAL A 28 -7.82 0.26 -1.36
CA VAL A 28 -9.26 0.17 -1.64
C VAL A 28 -10.07 -0.07 -0.37
N LEU A 29 -9.60 -0.98 0.50
CA LEU A 29 -10.24 -1.24 1.80
C LEU A 29 -10.25 0.01 2.69
N MET A 30 -9.14 0.73 2.77
CA MET A 30 -9.02 1.98 3.54
C MET A 30 -10.00 3.05 3.03
N VAL A 31 -10.11 3.22 1.71
CA VAL A 31 -11.07 4.16 1.09
C VAL A 31 -12.51 3.74 1.39
N ALA A 32 -12.84 2.46 1.23
CA ALA A 32 -14.17 1.95 1.56
C ALA A 32 -14.54 2.20 3.03
N LEU A 33 -13.59 2.00 3.95
CA LEU A 33 -13.76 2.28 5.37
C LEU A 33 -13.96 3.78 5.65
N ALA A 34 -13.22 4.64 4.96
CA ALA A 34 -13.40 6.09 5.06
C ALA A 34 -14.79 6.52 4.56
N CYS A 35 -15.24 6.01 3.42
CA CYS A 35 -16.57 6.25 2.88
C CYS A 35 -17.67 5.74 3.81
N ALA A 36 -17.53 4.52 4.33
CA ALA A 36 -18.46 3.95 5.31
C ALA A 36 -18.53 4.82 6.58
N ASN A 37 -17.39 5.25 7.11
CA ASN A 37 -17.35 6.13 8.27
C ASN A 37 -18.05 7.47 8.02
N VAL A 38 -17.86 8.10 6.87
CA VAL A 38 -18.58 9.35 6.52
C VAL A 38 -20.08 9.11 6.43
N ALA A 39 -20.51 8.04 5.74
CA ALA A 39 -21.92 7.70 5.61
C ALA A 39 -22.57 7.40 6.97
N LEU A 40 -21.98 6.51 7.77
CA LEU A 40 -22.49 6.17 9.10
C LEU A 40 -22.47 7.36 10.06
N ARG A 41 -21.48 8.25 9.94
CA ARG A 41 -21.43 9.50 10.71
C ARG A 41 -22.60 10.42 10.37
N SER A 42 -23.02 10.50 9.10
CA SER A 42 -24.22 11.23 8.72
C SER A 42 -25.51 10.62 9.31
N PHE A 43 -25.53 9.31 9.55
CA PHE A 43 -26.64 8.62 10.24
C PHE A 43 -26.53 8.64 11.78
N GLY A 44 -25.53 9.33 12.36
CA GLY A 44 -25.37 9.48 13.81
C GLY A 44 -24.63 8.33 14.52
N TYR A 45 -24.09 7.36 13.78
CA TYR A 45 -23.35 6.21 14.34
C TYR A 45 -21.88 6.20 13.87
N PRO A 46 -21.02 7.10 14.40
CA PRO A 46 -19.63 7.18 13.96
C PRO A 46 -18.84 5.89 14.28
N ILE A 47 -18.00 5.45 13.35
CA ILE A 47 -17.11 4.30 13.56
C ILE A 47 -15.89 4.79 14.35
N LYS A 48 -15.81 4.41 15.64
CA LYS A 48 -14.69 4.76 16.52
C LYS A 48 -13.40 4.08 16.06
N GLY A 49 -12.26 4.76 16.18
CA GLY A 49 -10.96 4.23 15.76
C GLY A 49 -10.67 4.31 14.26
N THR A 50 -11.57 4.85 13.44
CA THR A 50 -11.36 4.96 11.98
C THR A 50 -10.10 5.76 11.64
N PHE A 51 -9.81 6.83 12.36
CA PHE A 51 -8.61 7.65 12.10
C PHE A 51 -7.31 6.87 12.32
N GLU A 52 -7.25 6.05 13.37
CA GLU A 52 -6.09 5.20 13.66
C GLU A 52 -5.94 4.13 12.58
N LEU A 53 -7.05 3.48 12.21
CA LEU A 53 -7.06 2.42 11.21
C LEU A 53 -6.67 2.93 9.81
N ILE A 54 -7.15 4.12 9.42
CA ILE A 54 -6.73 4.85 8.22
C ILE A 54 -5.23 5.14 8.29
N GLY A 55 -4.71 5.61 9.42
CA GLY A 55 -3.28 5.85 9.61
C GLY A 55 -2.44 4.57 9.43
N PHE A 56 -2.84 3.46 10.05
CA PHE A 56 -2.17 2.17 9.91
C PHE A 56 -2.21 1.64 8.47
N PHE A 57 -3.37 1.69 7.80
CA PHE A 57 -3.46 1.30 6.40
C PHE A 57 -2.63 2.18 5.48
N GLY A 58 -2.60 3.49 5.73
CA GLY A 58 -1.73 4.41 5.00
C GLY A 58 -0.25 4.04 5.12
N ALA A 59 0.22 3.69 6.32
CA ALA A 59 1.59 3.23 6.54
C ALA A 59 1.90 1.92 5.81
N ILE A 60 0.98 0.95 5.84
CA ILE A 60 1.13 -0.33 5.12
C ILE A 60 1.20 -0.10 3.60
N VAL A 61 0.28 0.70 3.06
CA VAL A 61 0.27 1.04 1.63
C VAL A 61 1.56 1.73 1.23
N ALA A 62 2.03 2.71 2.00
CA ALA A 62 3.28 3.41 1.72
C ALA A 62 4.47 2.44 1.73
N ALA A 63 4.64 1.65 2.79
CA ALA A 63 5.74 0.70 2.92
C ALA A 63 5.78 -0.31 1.75
N PHE A 64 4.62 -0.80 1.31
CA PHE A 64 4.54 -1.80 0.25
C PHE A 64 4.64 -1.19 -1.15
N ALA A 65 4.21 0.06 -1.34
CA ALA A 65 4.37 0.79 -2.60
C ALA A 65 5.82 1.25 -2.83
N LEU A 66 6.58 1.55 -1.76
CA LEU A 66 7.93 2.10 -1.89
C LEU A 66 8.90 1.18 -2.66
N GLY A 67 8.76 -0.14 -2.53
CA GLY A 67 9.70 -1.03 -3.21
C GLY A 67 9.64 -0.93 -4.75
N ILE A 68 8.45 -0.77 -5.36
CA ILE A 68 8.33 -0.60 -6.81
C ILE A 68 8.85 0.77 -7.25
N THR A 69 8.68 1.82 -6.43
CA THR A 69 9.16 3.17 -6.75
C THR A 69 10.68 3.25 -6.71
N GLN A 70 11.31 2.52 -5.77
CA GLN A 70 12.77 2.38 -5.70
C GLN A 70 13.33 1.66 -6.94
N VAL A 71 12.65 0.61 -7.43
CA VAL A 71 13.07 -0.15 -8.64
C VAL A 71 12.91 0.68 -9.91
N ASN A 72 11.85 1.49 -10.03
CA ASN A 72 11.64 2.36 -11.18
C ASN A 72 12.55 3.60 -11.19
N LYS A 73 13.42 3.78 -10.18
CA LYS A 73 14.33 4.94 -10.05
C LYS A 73 13.61 6.27 -10.31
N GLN A 74 12.42 6.45 -9.74
CA GLN A 74 11.61 7.64 -10.02
C GLN A 74 12.19 8.96 -9.45
N HIS A 75 13.43 8.94 -8.93
CA HIS A 75 14.25 10.12 -8.71
C HIS A 75 15.76 9.82 -8.86
N ILE A 76 16.29 10.02 -10.08
CA ILE A 76 17.62 10.64 -10.27
C ILE A 76 17.38 11.80 -11.24
N ALA A 77 17.09 12.98 -10.69
CA ALA A 77 17.21 14.28 -11.33
C ALA A 77 17.66 15.26 -10.25
#